data_AF-A0A5A7S2J7-F1
#
_entry.id   AF-A0A5A7S2J7-F1
#
_cell.length_a   1.000
_cell.length_b   1.000
_cell.length_c   1.000
_cell.angle_alpha   90.00
_cell.angle_beta   90.00
_cell.angle_gamma   90.00
#
_symmetry.space_group_name_H-M   'P 1'
#
loop_
_entity.id
_entity.type
_entity.pdbx_description
1 polymer ?
#
loop_
_entity_poly.entity_id
_entity_poly.type
_entity_poly.pdbx_seq_one_letter_code
_entity_poly.pdbx_strand_id
1 'polypeptide(L)'
;MRIVLLSEVKELLMKLSKERELSREQKIALEHSEKIVKISSKKAKELVKKLTEIGRINDKQACKIADLLPTEKDEVVAIFAKETYMPSDDEIEQIIELVKQYI
;
A
#
# COMPACT_ATOMS: atom_id res chain seq x y z
N MET A 1 -11.25 -9.85 9.07
CA MET A 1 -10.96 -9.88 7.61
C MET A 1 -9.54 -9.38 7.43
N ARG A 2 -8.65 -10.12 6.75
CA ARG A 2 -7.24 -9.73 6.58
C ARG A 2 -7.09 -8.83 5.37
N ILE A 3 -6.42 -7.69 5.53
CA ILE A 3 -6.06 -6.79 4.44
C ILE A 3 -4.76 -7.29 3.81
N VAL A 4 -4.68 -7.23 2.49
CA VAL A 4 -3.51 -7.64 1.70
C VAL A 4 -3.08 -6.49 0.81
N LEU A 5 -1.76 -6.35 0.64
CA LEU A 5 -1.16 -5.32 -0.20
C LEU A 5 -1.29 -5.68 -1.69
N LEU A 6 -1.30 -4.69 -2.57
CA LEU A 6 -1.29 -4.93 -4.04
C LEU A 6 -0.05 -5.72 -4.48
N SER A 7 1.08 -5.51 -3.80
CA SER A 7 2.32 -6.25 -4.02
C SER A 7 2.21 -7.74 -3.65
N GLU A 8 1.45 -8.07 -2.60
CA GLU A 8 1.12 -9.47 -2.26
C GLU A 8 0.20 -10.08 -3.30
N VAL A 9 -0.82 -9.33 -3.73
CA VAL A 9 -1.76 -9.79 -4.76
C VAL A 9 -1.03 -10.11 -6.06
N LYS A 10 -0.08 -9.26 -6.47
CA LYS A 10 0.79 -9.50 -7.62
C LYS A 10 1.55 -10.82 -7.49
N GLU A 11 2.26 -11.02 -6.38
CA GLU A 11 3.03 -12.25 -6.15
C GLU A 11 2.15 -13.51 -6.14
N LEU A 12 0.98 -13.43 -5.52
CA LEU A 12 0.00 -14.53 -5.48
C LEU A 12 -0.53 -14.87 -6.88
N LEU A 13 -0.93 -13.87 -7.66
CA LEU A 13 -1.45 -14.08 -9.02
C LEU A 13 -0.36 -14.57 -9.97
N MET A 14 0.88 -14.08 -9.85
CA MET A 14 2.03 -14.58 -10.61
C MET A 14 2.38 -16.03 -10.28
N LYS A 15 2.17 -16.46 -9.02
CA LYS A 15 2.36 -17.86 -8.64
C LYS A 15 1.24 -18.73 -9.23
N LEU A 16 -0.01 -18.30 -9.09
CA LEU A 16 -1.16 -19.02 -9.61
C LEU A 16 -1.14 -19.16 -11.14
N SER A 17 -0.64 -18.16 -11.87
CA SER A 17 -0.52 -18.23 -13.34
C SER A 17 0.45 -19.30 -13.84
N LYS A 18 1.39 -19.74 -12.99
CA LYS A 18 2.31 -20.85 -13.29
C LYS A 18 1.69 -22.21 -13.00
N GLU A 19 0.72 -22.26 -12.09
CA GLU A 19 0.07 -23.50 -11.65
C GLU A 19 -1.17 -23.82 -12.51
N ARG A 20 -1.88 -22.79 -12.99
CA ARG A 20 -3.09 -22.95 -13.80
C ARG A 20 -3.36 -21.72 -14.66
N GLU A 21 -4.26 -21.87 -15.62
CA GLU A 21 -4.79 -20.72 -16.34
C GLU A 21 -5.65 -19.83 -15.44
N LEU A 22 -5.33 -18.52 -15.43
CA LEU A 22 -6.08 -17.52 -14.69
C LEU A 22 -7.41 -17.18 -15.39
N SER A 23 -8.44 -16.86 -14.59
CA SER A 23 -9.68 -16.30 -15.14
C SER A 23 -9.43 -14.92 -15.76
N ARG A 24 -10.39 -14.42 -16.56
CA ARG A 24 -10.30 -13.09 -17.16
C ARG A 24 -10.07 -12.00 -16.10
N GLU A 25 -10.81 -12.04 -15.01
CA GLU A 25 -10.74 -11.07 -13.92
C GLU A 25 -9.38 -11.14 -13.21
N GLN A 26 -8.85 -12.35 -13.01
CA GLN A 26 -7.54 -12.57 -12.42
C GLN A 26 -6.41 -12.06 -13.32
N LYS A 27 -6.53 -12.23 -14.64
CA LYS A 27 -5.59 -11.66 -15.62
C LYS A 27 -5.59 -10.13 -15.56
N ILE A 28 -6.76 -9.51 -15.51
CA ILE A 28 -6.90 -8.04 -15.38
C ILE A 28 -6.31 -7.54 -14.05
N ALA A 29 -6.58 -8.25 -12.94
CA ALA A 29 -6.03 -7.89 -11.63
C ALA A 29 -4.50 -8.01 -11.61
N LEU A 30 -3.94 -9.04 -12.23
CA LEU A 30 -2.49 -9.20 -12.36
C LEU A 30 -1.88 -8.04 -13.17
N GLU A 31 -2.43 -7.74 -14.34
CA GLU A 31 -1.96 -6.63 -15.19
C GLU A 31 -2.02 -5.27 -14.46
N HIS A 32 -3.11 -5.02 -13.72
CA HIS A 32 -3.23 -3.82 -12.89
C HIS A 32 -2.15 -3.78 -11.80
N SER A 33 -1.95 -4.89 -11.09
CA SER A 33 -0.95 -4.98 -10.04
C SER A 33 0.48 -4.81 -10.58
N GLU A 34 0.76 -5.27 -11.80
CA GLU A 34 2.05 -5.08 -12.45
C GLU A 34 2.37 -3.62 -12.74
N LYS A 35 1.35 -2.82 -13.10
CA LYS A 35 1.47 -1.39 -13.41
C LYS A 35 1.55 -0.51 -12.16
N ILE A 36 0.87 -0.89 -11.09
CA ILE A 36 0.74 -0.06 -9.88
C ILE A 36 1.81 -0.35 -8.84
N VAL A 37 2.22 -1.61 -8.67
CA VAL A 37 3.16 -2.01 -7.61
C VAL A 37 4.56 -1.46 -7.90
N LYS A 38 4.99 -0.48 -7.09
CA LYS A 38 6.32 0.15 -7.20
C LYS A 38 7.40 -0.55 -6.36
N ILE A 39 7.01 -1.22 -5.27
CA ILE A 39 7.93 -1.88 -4.33
C ILE A 39 7.56 -3.34 -4.09
N SER A 40 8.52 -4.17 -3.65
CA SER A 40 8.29 -5.60 -3.38
C SER A 40 7.35 -5.84 -2.19
N SER A 41 6.71 -7.02 -2.13
CA SER A 41 5.82 -7.37 -1.01
C SER A 41 6.51 -7.26 0.35
N LYS A 42 7.79 -7.68 0.42
CA LYS A 42 8.59 -7.59 1.64
C LYS A 42 8.75 -6.14 2.10
N LYS A 43 9.18 -5.24 1.21
CA LYS A 43 9.35 -3.81 1.50
C LYS A 43 8.03 -3.18 1.92
N ALA A 44 6.95 -3.47 1.21
CA ALA A 44 5.62 -2.95 1.53
C ALA A 44 5.14 -3.39 2.93
N LYS A 45 5.35 -4.65 3.31
CA LYS A 45 5.02 -5.16 4.65
C LYS A 45 5.84 -4.48 5.76
N GLU A 46 7.12 -4.25 5.51
CA GLU A 46 7.98 -3.53 6.45
C GLU A 46 7.52 -2.08 6.62
N LEU A 47 7.15 -1.41 5.52
CA LEU A 47 6.59 -0.06 5.54
C LEU A 47 5.26 -0.01 6.31
N VAL A 48 4.34 -0.94 6.08
CA VAL A 48 3.05 -1.01 6.82
C VAL A 48 3.28 -1.08 8.32
N LYS A 49 4.21 -1.94 8.79
CA LYS A 49 4.51 -2.08 10.22
C LYS A 49 4.98 -0.76 10.83
N LYS A 50 5.89 -0.06 10.15
CA LYS A 50 6.38 1.24 10.62
C LYS A 50 5.29 2.32 10.60
N LEU A 51 4.43 2.32 9.58
CA LEU A 51 3.32 3.27 9.47
C LEU A 51 2.30 3.10 10.61
N THR A 52 2.02 1.86 11.03
CA THR A 52 1.10 1.61 12.16
C THR A 52 1.63 2.08 13.51
N GLU A 53 2.92 2.39 13.61
CA GLU A 53 3.54 2.96 14.82
C GLU A 53 3.38 4.50 14.88
N ILE A 54 2.93 5.13 13.78
CA ILE A 54 2.74 6.59 13.71
C ILE A 54 1.30 6.93 14.12
N GLY A 55 1.17 7.72 15.19
CA GLY A 55 -0.11 8.30 15.60
C GLY A 55 -1.19 7.25 15.87
N ARG A 56 -2.32 7.38 15.18
CA ARG A 56 -3.48 6.45 15.27
C ARG A 56 -3.78 5.74 13.95
N ILE A 57 -2.77 5.55 13.10
CA ILE A 57 -2.90 4.89 11.81
C ILE A 57 -3.21 3.40 12.01
N ASN A 58 -4.32 2.93 11.43
CA ASN A 58 -4.69 1.52 11.47
C ASN A 58 -4.13 0.74 10.26
N ASP A 59 -4.19 -0.60 10.32
CA ASP A 59 -3.69 -1.49 9.27
C ASP A 59 -4.23 -1.16 7.86
N LYS A 60 -5.50 -0.73 7.76
CA LYS A 60 -6.13 -0.40 6.48
C LYS A 60 -5.52 0.85 5.87
N GLN A 61 -5.33 1.88 6.69
CA GLN A 61 -4.72 3.14 6.28
C GLN A 61 -3.24 2.93 5.94
N ALA A 62 -2.50 2.19 6.77
CA ALA A 62 -1.11 1.85 6.52
C ALA A 62 -0.93 1.06 5.21
N CYS A 63 -1.79 0.08 4.93
CA CYS A 63 -1.78 -0.63 3.65
C CYS A 63 -2.04 0.32 2.47
N LYS A 64 -3.00 1.25 2.62
CA LYS A 64 -3.32 2.20 1.55
C LYS A 64 -2.17 3.16 1.26
N ILE A 65 -1.48 3.64 2.29
CA ILE A 65 -0.28 4.46 2.15
C ILE A 65 0.82 3.65 1.46
N ALA A 66 1.07 2.40 1.88
CA ALA A 66 2.10 1.55 1.30
C ALA A 66 1.83 1.16 -0.17
N ASP A 67 0.56 1.09 -0.59
CA ASP A 67 0.18 0.84 -1.99
C ASP A 67 0.31 2.10 -2.88
N LEU A 68 -0.01 3.29 -2.34
CA LEU A 68 0.01 4.54 -3.10
C LEU A 68 1.39 5.22 -3.11
N LEU A 69 2.13 5.08 -2.01
CA LEU A 69 3.43 5.69 -1.77
C LEU A 69 3.40 7.22 -1.97
N PRO A 70 2.61 7.95 -1.15
CA PRO A 70 2.51 9.40 -1.25
C PRO A 70 3.83 10.09 -0.90
N THR A 71 4.22 11.07 -1.70
CA THR A 71 5.45 11.86 -1.51
C THR A 71 5.19 13.32 -1.19
N GLU A 72 3.94 13.76 -1.33
CA GLU A 72 3.49 15.13 -1.08
C GLU A 72 2.39 15.18 -0.01
N LYS A 73 2.27 16.32 0.68
CA LYS A 73 1.31 16.54 1.76
C LYS A 73 -0.12 16.31 1.27
N ASP A 74 -0.49 16.87 0.13
CA ASP A 74 -1.84 16.79 -0.41
C ASP A 74 -2.26 15.35 -0.75
N GLU A 75 -1.31 14.50 -1.15
CA GLU A 75 -1.57 13.08 -1.39
C GLU A 75 -1.89 12.33 -0.09
N VAL A 76 -1.18 12.64 1.00
CA VAL A 76 -1.50 12.09 2.32
C VAL A 76 -2.87 12.59 2.79
N VAL A 77 -3.13 13.90 2.70
CA VAL A 77 -4.44 14.47 3.05
C VAL A 77 -5.57 13.81 2.27
N ALA A 78 -5.37 13.57 0.96
CA ALA A 78 -6.38 12.91 0.12
C ALA A 78 -6.70 11.48 0.58
N ILE A 79 -5.73 10.74 1.13
CA ILE A 79 -5.95 9.39 1.69
C ILE A 79 -6.85 9.45 2.94
N PHE A 80 -6.71 10.48 3.77
CA PHE A 80 -7.44 10.62 5.04
C PHE A 80 -8.71 11.46 4.96
N ALA A 81 -9.01 12.11 3.81
CA ALA A 81 -10.11 13.05 3.66
C ALA A 81 -11.52 12.51 4.03
N LYS A 82 -11.72 11.19 4.04
CA LYS A 82 -12.97 10.52 4.44
C LYS A 82 -12.80 9.56 5.62
N GLU A 83 -11.66 9.62 6.29
CA GLU A 83 -11.35 8.79 7.45
C GLU A 83 -11.75 9.52 8.74
N THR A 84 -11.96 8.78 9.82
CA THR A 84 -12.36 9.36 11.11
C THR A 84 -11.23 10.07 11.84
N TYR A 85 -9.99 9.78 11.45
CA TYR A 85 -8.78 10.35 12.02
C TYR A 85 -8.01 11.03 10.89
N MET A 86 -7.56 12.25 11.17
CA MET A 86 -6.71 13.05 10.30
C MET A 86 -5.35 13.21 11.00
N PRO A 87 -4.24 12.78 10.38
CA PRO A 87 -2.92 12.98 10.95
C PRO A 87 -2.59 14.47 11.07
N SER A 88 -1.83 14.84 12.09
CA SER A 88 -1.30 16.20 12.25
C SER A 88 -0.26 16.52 11.17
N ASP A 89 0.12 17.78 11.03
CA ASP A 89 1.16 18.19 10.07
C ASP A 89 2.50 17.47 10.34
N ASP A 90 2.88 17.30 11.61
CA ASP A 90 4.09 16.56 12.01
C ASP A 90 3.98 15.07 11.63
N GLU A 91 2.82 14.45 11.84
CA GLU A 91 2.59 13.04 11.47
C GLU A 91 2.60 12.86 9.94
N ILE A 92 2.06 13.81 9.18
CA ILE A 92 2.10 13.80 7.71
C ILE A 92 3.55 13.87 7.22
N GLU A 93 4.38 14.75 7.81
CA GLU A 93 5.79 14.84 7.46
C GLU A 93 6.54 13.54 7.75
N GLN A 94 6.30 12.92 8.92
CA GLN A 94 6.85 11.62 9.27
C GLN A 94 6.44 10.52 8.27
N ILE A 95 5.17 10.49 7.84
CA ILE A 95 4.68 9.53 6.84
C ILE A 95 5.44 9.71 5.53
N ILE A 96 5.56 10.94 5.03
CA ILE A 96 6.22 11.24 3.76
C ILE A 96 7.70 10.87 3.81
N GLU A 97 8.39 11.25 4.89
CA GLU A 97 9.80 10.96 5.07
C GLU A 97 10.06 9.46 5.17
N LEU A 98 9.18 8.72 5.85
CA LEU A 98 9.23 7.27 5.91
C LEU A 98 9.00 6.64 4.53
N VAL A 99 7.98 7.09 3.79
CA VAL A 99 7.68 6.57 2.44
C VAL A 99 8.85 6.79 1.48
N LYS A 100 9.50 7.96 1.52
CA LYS A 100 10.67 8.28 0.68
C LYS A 100 11.85 7.33 0.88
N GLN A 101 11.98 6.67 2.03
CA GLN A 101 13.04 5.68 2.27
C GLN A 101 12.83 4.35 1.50
N TYR A 102 11.63 4.11 0.98
CA TYR A 102 11.27 2.86 0.32
C TYR A 102 11.19 2.94 -1.20
N ILE A 103 11.12 4.15 -1.76
CA ILE A 103 11.05 4.46 -3.20
C ILE A 103 12.46 4.50 -3.79
#